data_AF-A0A914MSY1-F1
#
_entry.id   AF-A0A914MSY1-F1
#
_cell.length_a   1.000
_cell.length_b   1.000
_cell.length_c   1.000
_cell.angle_alpha   90.00
_cell.angle_beta   90.00
_cell.angle_gamma   90.00
#
_symmetry.space_group_name_H-M   'P 1'
#
loop_
_entity.id
_entity.type
_entity.pdbx_description
1 polymer ?
#
loop_
_entity_poly.entity_id
_entity_poly.type
_entity_poly.pdbx_seq_one_letter_code
_entity_poly.pdbx_strand_id
1 'polypeptide(L)'
;MKKEIDLVCELEWRKFDWNIMPKSVHSSQFFAWKIFIMAQIFSEFDTFIWCDTSIQFVEASALIPLFDSIENGSISPVVLPSDNHHGIRFATNPRMYSYLPMITDWINASSKWDSNMYEANLLVFHKSEYTRKFLKWALLCAATQECIEPASSALYCNDHMLGLIGVCHRQDQSVFNILNVNSEYQRWSENNKDEKSFLPHYHKDHPKKRMKHAIQRRTDLDSRIDFKSVVACC
;
A
#
# COMPACT_ATOMS: atom_id res chain seq x y z
N MET A 1 -4.99 27.97 1.33
CA MET A 1 -5.25 26.58 1.74
C MET A 1 -6.73 26.27 1.98
N LYS A 2 -7.36 26.51 3.15
CA LYS A 2 -8.79 26.12 3.36
C LYS A 2 -9.74 26.70 2.30
N LYS A 3 -9.64 27.99 1.99
CA LYS A 3 -10.44 28.64 0.94
C LYS A 3 -10.22 28.09 -0.47
N GLU A 4 -9.07 27.50 -0.77
CA GLU A 4 -8.79 26.89 -2.08
C GLU A 4 -9.40 25.50 -2.13
N ILE A 5 -9.14 24.74 -1.08
CA ILE A 5 -9.68 23.41 -0.86
C ILE A 5 -11.21 23.38 -0.89
N ASP A 6 -11.87 24.36 -0.29
CA ASP A 6 -13.33 24.49 -0.29
C ASP A 6 -13.91 24.70 -1.72
N LEU A 7 -13.08 24.97 -2.73
CA LEU A 7 -13.49 25.06 -4.13
C LEU A 7 -13.48 23.71 -4.85
N VAL A 8 -12.89 22.67 -4.26
CA VAL A 8 -12.85 21.33 -4.86
C VAL A 8 -14.21 20.66 -4.73
N CYS A 9 -14.79 20.33 -5.88
CA CYS A 9 -16.09 19.68 -5.97
C CYS A 9 -16.02 18.26 -5.38
N GLU A 10 -17.10 17.82 -4.71
CA GLU A 10 -17.20 16.50 -4.08
C GLU A 10 -16.07 16.18 -3.10
N LEU A 11 -15.45 17.21 -2.50
CA LEU A 11 -14.42 17.04 -1.48
C LEU A 11 -15.02 17.02 -0.08
N GLU A 12 -14.79 15.92 0.63
CA GLU A 12 -15.13 15.79 2.04
C GLU A 12 -13.90 15.92 2.95
N TRP A 13 -13.98 16.80 3.96
CA TRP A 13 -12.96 16.93 4.99
C TRP A 13 -13.32 16.13 6.23
N ARG A 14 -12.51 15.13 6.54
CA ARG A 14 -12.68 14.30 7.74
C ARG A 14 -11.55 14.54 8.72
N LYS A 15 -11.91 14.74 10.00
CA LYS A 15 -10.95 14.74 11.09
C LYS A 15 -10.75 13.30 11.55
N PHE A 16 -9.52 12.83 11.49
CA PHE A 16 -9.16 11.51 12.01
C PHE A 16 -9.19 11.52 13.55
N ASP A 17 -9.92 10.56 14.14
CA ASP A 17 -9.97 10.36 15.59
C ASP A 17 -8.80 9.49 16.06
N TRP A 18 -7.77 10.11 16.64
CA TRP A 18 -6.60 9.41 17.15
C TRP A 18 -6.89 8.47 18.33
N ASN A 19 -8.04 8.61 19.00
CA ASN A 19 -8.38 7.78 20.16
C ASN A 19 -8.70 6.32 19.79
N ILE A 20 -8.96 6.04 18.51
CA ILE A 20 -9.19 4.67 18.03
C ILE A 20 -7.89 3.85 17.99
N MET A 21 -6.73 4.52 18.04
CA MET A 21 -5.42 3.89 17.99
C MET A 21 -4.84 3.73 19.40
N PRO A 22 -4.10 2.64 19.68
CA PRO A 22 -3.30 2.54 20.89
C PRO A 22 -2.27 3.66 21.00
N LYS A 23 -2.10 4.25 22.18
CA LYS A 23 -1.15 5.37 22.38
C LYS A 23 0.29 5.02 21.99
N SER A 24 0.67 3.75 22.10
CA SER A 24 1.99 3.24 21.72
C SER A 24 2.31 3.38 20.23
N VAL A 25 1.30 3.53 19.37
CA VAL A 25 1.47 3.65 17.90
C VAL A 25 0.98 5.00 17.34
N HIS A 26 0.81 6.02 18.20
CA HIS A 26 0.36 7.37 17.79
C HIS A 26 1.41 8.16 16.99
N SER A 27 2.66 7.71 16.94
CA SER A 27 3.70 8.41 16.18
C SER A 27 3.34 8.45 14.69
N SER A 28 3.34 9.65 14.11
CA SER A 28 3.11 9.84 12.68
C SER A 28 4.17 9.15 11.81
N GLN A 29 5.37 8.94 12.36
CA GLN A 29 6.49 8.27 11.70
C GLN A 29 6.26 6.78 11.48
N PHE A 30 5.33 6.15 12.22
CA PHE A 30 5.04 4.73 12.07
C PHE A 30 4.05 4.45 10.94
N PHE A 31 3.44 5.49 10.37
CA PHE A 31 2.39 5.39 9.36
C PHE A 31 1.21 4.46 9.75
N ALA A 32 1.09 4.05 11.02
CA ALA A 32 0.06 3.15 11.50
C ALA A 32 -1.34 3.75 11.27
N TRP A 33 -1.49 5.05 11.51
CA TRP A 33 -2.72 5.83 11.32
C TRP A 33 -3.34 5.68 9.93
N LYS A 34 -2.52 5.51 8.89
CA LYS A 34 -2.97 5.30 7.51
C LYS A 34 -3.74 4.00 7.36
N ILE A 35 -3.28 2.93 7.99
CA ILE A 35 -3.97 1.64 7.99
C ILE A 35 -5.32 1.74 8.69
N PHE A 36 -5.41 2.49 9.79
CA PHE A 36 -6.68 2.74 10.49
C PHE A 36 -7.67 3.51 9.60
N ILE A 37 -7.21 4.54 8.88
CA ILE A 37 -8.06 5.26 7.92
C ILE A 37 -8.54 4.33 6.82
N MET A 38 -7.66 3.56 6.19
CA MET A 38 -8.05 2.61 5.14
C MET A 38 -9.08 1.58 5.63
N ALA A 39 -8.94 1.10 6.87
CA ALA A 39 -9.89 0.17 7.47
C ALA A 39 -11.27 0.81 7.71
N GLN A 40 -11.33 2.10 8.09
CA GLN A 40 -12.58 2.85 8.19
C GLN A 40 -13.23 3.03 6.81
N ILE A 41 -12.46 3.52 5.83
CA ILE A 41 -12.95 3.76 4.46
C ILE A 41 -13.45 2.46 3.81
N PHE A 42 -12.81 1.33 4.07
CA PHE A 42 -13.27 0.02 3.61
C PHE A 42 -14.69 -0.36 4.09
N SER A 43 -15.12 0.15 5.25
CA SER A 43 -16.48 -0.10 5.75
C SER A 43 -17.55 0.72 5.02
N GLU A 44 -17.14 1.79 4.32
CA GLU A 44 -18.03 2.76 3.69
C GLU A 44 -18.09 2.60 2.17
N PHE A 45 -16.98 2.25 1.53
CA PHE A 45 -16.84 2.24 0.07
C PHE A 45 -16.48 0.85 -0.47
N ASP A 46 -17.02 0.52 -1.63
CA ASP A 46 -16.72 -0.74 -2.30
C ASP A 46 -15.38 -0.71 -3.04
N THR A 47 -14.98 0.45 -3.57
CA THR A 47 -13.65 0.66 -4.16
C THR A 47 -13.11 1.99 -3.69
N PHE A 48 -11.85 2.03 -3.27
CA PHE A 48 -11.18 3.28 -2.91
C PHE A 48 -9.70 3.25 -3.27
N ILE A 49 -9.14 4.44 -3.47
CA ILE A 49 -7.72 4.65 -3.73
C ILE A 49 -7.13 5.40 -2.56
N TRP A 50 -6.07 4.87 -1.96
CA TRP A 50 -5.21 5.68 -1.10
C TRP A 50 -4.14 6.36 -1.94
N CYS A 51 -3.93 7.66 -1.74
CA CYS A 51 -2.92 8.43 -2.46
C CYS A 51 -2.21 9.39 -1.49
N ASP A 52 -0.89 9.23 -1.33
CA ASP A 52 -0.07 10.19 -0.59
C ASP A 52 -0.05 11.54 -1.33
N THR A 53 0.06 12.63 -0.57
CA THR A 53 0.05 14.00 -1.14
C THR A 53 1.21 14.27 -2.09
N SER A 54 2.28 13.48 -2.04
CA SER A 54 3.42 13.56 -2.96
C SER A 54 3.16 12.93 -4.33
N ILE A 55 2.04 12.22 -4.51
CA ILE A 55 1.68 11.56 -5.77
C ILE A 55 0.89 12.52 -6.67
N GLN A 56 1.24 12.53 -7.95
CA GLN A 56 0.52 13.23 -9.01
C GLN A 56 0.12 12.24 -10.10
N PHE A 57 -1.14 12.28 -10.49
CA PHE A 57 -1.62 11.59 -11.68
C PHE A 57 -1.38 12.48 -12.90
N VAL A 58 -0.60 11.97 -13.84
CA VAL A 58 -0.40 12.59 -15.17
C VAL A 58 -1.53 12.15 -16.11
N GLU A 59 -1.99 10.91 -15.96
CA GLU A 59 -3.04 10.33 -16.77
C GLU A 59 -3.94 9.42 -15.91
N ALA A 60 -5.13 9.90 -15.54
CA ALA A 60 -6.06 9.15 -14.69
C ALA A 60 -6.61 7.89 -15.38
N SER A 61 -6.75 7.90 -16.71
CA SER A 61 -7.17 6.75 -17.52
C SER A 61 -6.25 5.54 -17.37
N ALA A 62 -5.02 5.72 -16.88
CA ALA A 62 -4.12 4.61 -16.60
C ALA A 62 -4.62 3.66 -15.51
N LEU A 63 -5.55 4.10 -14.65
CA LEU A 63 -6.19 3.26 -13.65
C LEU A 63 -7.23 2.30 -14.25
N ILE A 64 -7.78 2.59 -15.44
CA ILE A 64 -8.88 1.80 -16.05
C ILE A 64 -8.47 0.32 -16.20
N PRO A 65 -7.31 -0.04 -16.78
CA PRO A 65 -6.90 -1.43 -16.88
C PRO A 65 -6.74 -2.14 -15.52
N LEU A 66 -6.44 -1.40 -14.44
CA LEU A 66 -6.42 -1.98 -13.09
C LEU A 66 -7.83 -2.34 -12.65
N PHE A 67 -8.78 -1.41 -12.78
CA PHE A 67 -10.16 -1.65 -12.39
C PHE A 67 -10.81 -2.78 -13.19
N ASP A 68 -10.67 -2.76 -14.51
CA ASP A 68 -11.18 -3.84 -15.38
C ASP A 68 -10.66 -5.22 -14.93
N SER A 69 -9.37 -5.29 -14.56
CA SER A 69 -8.71 -6.53 -14.14
C SER A 69 -9.08 -6.97 -12.72
N ILE A 70 -9.42 -6.03 -11.84
CA ILE A 70 -9.96 -6.33 -10.51
C ILE A 70 -11.38 -6.89 -10.66
N GLU A 71 -12.23 -6.21 -11.42
CA GLU A 71 -13.64 -6.57 -11.63
C GLU A 71 -13.78 -7.94 -12.30
N ASN A 72 -12.94 -8.24 -13.29
CA ASN A 72 -12.95 -9.55 -13.95
C ASN A 72 -12.24 -10.67 -13.17
N GLY A 73 -11.70 -10.37 -11.99
CA GLY A 73 -11.04 -11.36 -11.14
C GLY A 73 -9.71 -11.88 -11.68
N SER A 74 -9.05 -11.17 -12.61
CA SER A 74 -7.72 -11.55 -13.11
C SER A 74 -6.57 -11.09 -12.21
N ILE A 75 -6.77 -10.07 -11.36
CA ILE A 75 -5.74 -9.60 -10.40
C ILE A 75 -6.28 -9.46 -8.97
N SER A 76 -5.37 -9.21 -8.02
CA SER A 76 -5.69 -8.99 -6.61
C SER A 76 -6.64 -7.80 -6.42
N PRO A 77 -7.65 -7.89 -5.54
CA PRO A 77 -8.50 -6.75 -5.18
C PRO A 77 -7.75 -5.70 -4.33
N VAL A 78 -6.50 -5.98 -3.95
CA VAL A 78 -5.57 -5.01 -3.35
C VAL A 78 -4.37 -4.87 -4.28
N VAL A 79 -4.12 -3.66 -4.79
CA VAL A 79 -3.04 -3.41 -5.76
C VAL A 79 -2.11 -2.32 -5.26
N LEU A 80 -0.81 -2.61 -5.30
CA LEU A 80 0.29 -1.68 -5.04
C LEU A 80 1.03 -1.42 -6.36
N PRO A 81 0.70 -0.33 -7.10
CA PRO A 81 1.14 -0.20 -8.49
C PRO A 81 2.63 0.09 -8.67
N SER A 82 3.23 0.80 -7.72
CA SER A 82 4.58 1.36 -7.82
C SER A 82 5.63 0.43 -7.21
N ASP A 83 6.78 0.32 -7.88
CA ASP A 83 7.89 -0.56 -7.51
C ASP A 83 9.02 0.24 -6.84
N ASN A 84 9.62 -0.28 -5.76
CA ASN A 84 10.73 0.37 -5.06
C ASN A 84 12.13 -0.19 -5.41
N HIS A 85 12.19 -1.18 -6.31
CA HIS A 85 13.41 -1.83 -6.82
C HIS A 85 14.27 -2.50 -5.75
N HIS A 86 13.67 -2.91 -4.63
CA HIS A 86 14.31 -3.75 -3.62
C HIS A 86 13.35 -4.83 -3.11
N GLY A 87 13.90 -5.82 -2.43
CA GLY A 87 13.11 -6.92 -1.89
C GLY A 87 12.40 -6.59 -0.59
N ILE A 88 11.34 -7.35 -0.28
CA ILE A 88 10.56 -7.23 0.95
C ILE A 88 11.43 -7.57 2.15
N ARG A 89 12.17 -8.68 2.08
CA ARG A 89 13.04 -9.15 3.16
C ARG A 89 14.13 -8.15 3.48
N PHE A 90 14.70 -7.51 2.46
CA PHE A 90 15.72 -6.49 2.64
C PHE A 90 15.25 -5.30 3.49
N ALA A 91 14.02 -4.84 3.27
CA ALA A 91 13.49 -3.62 3.88
C ALA A 91 12.39 -3.88 4.94
N THR A 92 12.39 -5.06 5.55
CA THR A 92 11.44 -5.40 6.62
C THR A 92 12.15 -5.98 7.82
N ASN A 93 11.89 -5.42 8.99
CA ASN A 93 12.43 -5.94 10.25
C ASN A 93 11.93 -7.38 10.48
N PRO A 94 12.83 -8.35 10.76
CA PRO A 94 12.48 -9.76 10.94
C PRO A 94 11.40 -10.03 11.99
N ARG A 95 11.28 -9.16 13.01
CA ARG A 95 10.28 -9.31 14.06
C ARG A 95 8.85 -9.10 13.54
N MET A 96 8.62 -8.33 12.47
CA MET A 96 7.28 -8.17 11.90
C MET A 96 6.69 -9.50 11.41
N TYR A 97 7.53 -10.38 10.85
CA TYR A 97 7.09 -11.67 10.32
C TYR A 97 6.51 -12.60 11.39
N SER A 98 6.86 -12.44 12.67
CA SER A 98 6.28 -13.27 13.75
C SER A 98 4.85 -12.89 14.13
N TYR A 99 4.34 -11.76 13.65
CA TYR A 99 2.99 -11.26 13.93
C TYR A 99 2.02 -11.45 12.76
N LEU A 100 2.54 -11.65 11.55
CA LEU A 100 1.74 -11.77 10.33
C LEU A 100 1.63 -13.24 9.91
N PRO A 101 0.50 -13.67 9.32
CA PRO A 101 0.36 -15.03 8.83
C PRO A 101 1.37 -15.26 7.70
N MET A 102 2.24 -16.26 7.86
CA MET A 102 3.17 -16.67 6.80
C MET A 102 2.57 -17.86 6.06
N ILE A 103 2.08 -17.61 4.83
CA ILE A 103 1.43 -18.63 4.00
C ILE A 103 2.45 -19.26 3.03
N THR A 104 3.54 -18.54 2.75
CA THR A 104 4.64 -19.01 1.91
C THR A 104 5.99 -18.66 2.53
N ASP A 105 6.98 -19.51 2.32
CA ASP A 105 8.37 -19.26 2.73
C ASP A 105 9.10 -18.26 1.81
N TRP A 106 8.51 -17.86 0.67
CA TRP A 106 9.19 -17.05 -0.35
C TRP A 106 9.70 -15.70 0.14
N ILE A 107 9.01 -15.11 1.13
CA ILE A 107 9.30 -13.76 1.64
C ILE A 107 9.73 -13.79 3.10
N ASN A 108 9.91 -14.97 3.69
CA ASN A 108 10.28 -15.07 5.09
C ASN A 108 11.71 -14.50 5.30
N ALA A 109 12.05 -14.15 6.54
CA ALA A 109 13.34 -13.54 6.86
C ALA A 109 14.56 -14.44 6.52
N SER A 110 14.39 -15.76 6.50
CA SER A 110 15.41 -16.76 6.22
C SER A 110 15.44 -17.25 4.75
N SER A 111 14.58 -16.69 3.90
CA SER A 111 14.41 -17.14 2.51
C SER A 111 15.63 -16.77 1.68
N LYS A 112 16.01 -17.70 0.79
CA LYS A 112 17.00 -17.42 -0.27
C LYS A 112 16.39 -16.59 -1.41
N TRP A 113 15.07 -16.56 -1.50
CA TRP A 113 14.31 -15.78 -2.45
C TRP A 113 13.81 -14.51 -1.78
N ASP A 114 13.62 -13.46 -2.57
CA ASP A 114 13.00 -12.24 -2.09
C ASP A 114 12.01 -11.76 -3.15
N SER A 115 10.82 -11.38 -2.71
CA SER A 115 9.83 -10.79 -3.60
C SER A 115 10.05 -9.30 -3.67
N ASN A 116 9.77 -8.72 -4.82
CA ASN A 116 9.87 -7.27 -4.99
C ASN A 116 8.91 -6.56 -4.03
N MET A 117 9.39 -5.49 -3.39
CA MET A 117 8.55 -4.65 -2.55
C MET A 117 7.94 -3.51 -3.38
N TYR A 118 6.66 -3.27 -3.18
CA TYR A 118 5.91 -2.20 -3.82
C TYR A 118 5.72 -1.04 -2.85
N GLU A 119 5.55 0.16 -3.38
CA GLU A 119 5.39 1.36 -2.57
C GLU A 119 4.02 1.42 -1.90
N ALA A 120 3.97 2.00 -0.70
CA ALA A 120 2.71 2.24 0.01
C ALA A 120 2.12 3.63 -0.26
N ASN A 121 2.65 4.43 -1.19
CA ASN A 121 2.17 5.79 -1.45
C ASN A 121 0.92 5.86 -2.34
N LEU A 122 0.65 4.82 -3.12
CA LEU A 122 -0.55 4.65 -3.91
C LEU A 122 -1.02 3.21 -3.77
N LEU A 123 -2.25 3.02 -3.32
CA LEU A 123 -2.86 1.70 -3.21
C LEU A 123 -4.29 1.76 -3.76
N VAL A 124 -4.70 0.70 -4.43
CA VAL A 124 -6.09 0.49 -4.87
C VAL A 124 -6.66 -0.65 -4.06
N PHE A 125 -7.85 -0.43 -3.49
CA PHE A 125 -8.59 -1.43 -2.73
C PHE A 125 -9.98 -1.60 -3.35
N HIS A 126 -10.37 -2.84 -3.55
CA HIS A 126 -11.71 -3.25 -3.93
C HIS A 126 -12.27 -4.22 -2.90
N LYS A 127 -13.56 -4.12 -2.60
CA LYS A 127 -14.19 -4.84 -1.51
C LYS A 127 -14.32 -6.32 -1.83
N SER A 128 -13.75 -7.13 -0.96
CA SER A 128 -13.78 -8.57 -1.07
C SER A 128 -13.42 -9.19 0.27
N GLU A 129 -13.64 -10.49 0.41
CA GLU A 129 -13.15 -11.23 1.58
C GLU A 129 -11.62 -11.23 1.69
N TYR A 130 -10.90 -11.17 0.56
CA TYR A 130 -9.45 -11.03 0.54
C TYR A 130 -9.02 -9.67 1.11
N THR A 131 -9.65 -8.58 0.65
CA THR A 131 -9.37 -7.23 1.14
C THR A 131 -9.75 -7.08 2.62
N ARG A 132 -10.86 -7.69 3.05
CA ARG A 132 -11.25 -7.72 4.47
C ARG A 132 -10.19 -8.40 5.34
N LYS A 133 -9.70 -9.58 4.92
CA LYS A 133 -8.64 -10.31 5.63
C LYS A 133 -7.32 -9.53 5.62
N PHE A 134 -6.96 -8.94 4.48
CA PHE A 134 -5.79 -8.09 4.33
C PHE A 134 -5.82 -6.93 5.33
N LEU A 135 -6.90 -6.14 5.34
CA LEU A 135 -7.04 -4.99 6.24
C LEU A 135 -7.17 -5.41 7.71
N LYS A 136 -7.80 -6.57 8.00
CA LYS A 136 -7.83 -7.12 9.37
C LYS A 136 -6.41 -7.36 9.90
N TRP A 137 -5.56 -8.06 9.15
CA TRP A 137 -4.20 -8.35 9.59
C TRP A 137 -3.34 -7.09 9.61
N ALA A 138 -3.51 -6.20 8.62
CA ALA A 138 -2.82 -4.91 8.61
C ALA A 138 -3.16 -4.10 9.86
N LEU A 139 -4.44 -4.01 10.22
CA LEU A 139 -4.93 -3.27 11.38
C LEU A 139 -4.42 -3.87 12.71
N LEU A 140 -4.40 -5.20 12.82
CA LEU A 140 -3.82 -5.89 13.99
C LEU A 140 -2.34 -5.56 14.17
N CYS A 141 -1.58 -5.55 13.07
CA CYS A 141 -0.17 -5.15 13.11
C CYS A 141 -0.02 -3.67 13.45
N ALA A 142 -0.79 -2.79 12.81
CA ALA A 142 -0.77 -1.35 13.05
C ALA A 142 -1.13 -0.98 14.50
N ALA A 143 -1.96 -1.79 15.16
CA ALA A 143 -2.32 -1.64 16.57
C ALA A 143 -1.26 -2.20 17.54
N THR A 144 -0.27 -2.94 17.05
CA THR A 144 0.74 -3.63 17.87
C THR A 144 2.11 -3.01 17.61
N GLN A 145 2.65 -2.25 18.59
CA GLN A 145 3.91 -1.51 18.41
C GLN A 145 5.04 -2.42 17.94
N GLU A 146 5.20 -3.58 18.57
CA GLU A 146 6.24 -4.56 18.25
C GLU A 146 6.10 -5.21 16.87
N CYS A 147 4.93 -5.09 16.24
CA CYS A 147 4.69 -5.51 14.86
C CYS A 147 5.02 -4.37 13.88
N ILE A 148 4.35 -3.22 14.03
CA ILE A 148 4.43 -2.13 13.06
C ILE A 148 5.80 -1.42 13.12
N GLU A 149 6.32 -1.22 14.33
CA GLU A 149 7.61 -0.60 14.62
C GLU A 149 8.40 -1.44 15.64
N PRO A 150 8.97 -2.56 15.21
CA PRO A 150 9.77 -3.40 16.09
C PRO A 150 11.03 -2.66 16.55
N ALA A 151 11.42 -2.80 17.82
CA ALA A 151 12.69 -2.22 18.30
C ALA A 151 13.86 -2.53 17.36
N SER A 152 14.73 -1.54 17.12
CA SER A 152 15.84 -1.53 16.14
C SER A 152 15.48 -1.31 14.67
N SER A 153 14.24 -0.94 14.35
CA SER A 153 13.88 -0.41 13.03
C SER A 153 14.41 1.01 12.84
N ALA A 154 14.84 1.32 11.61
CA ALA A 154 15.12 2.67 11.16
C ALA A 154 14.28 2.98 9.92
N LEU A 155 13.57 4.11 9.95
CA LEU A 155 12.76 4.55 8.80
C LEU A 155 13.64 4.86 7.56
N TYR A 156 14.84 5.40 7.79
CA TYR A 156 15.77 5.80 6.73
C TYR A 156 17.01 4.90 6.73
N CYS A 157 17.40 4.45 5.54
CA CYS A 157 18.72 3.86 5.32
C CYS A 157 19.73 4.97 5.07
N ASN A 158 20.85 4.93 5.79
CA ASN A 158 22.07 5.58 5.32
C ASN A 158 22.94 4.55 4.56
N ASP A 159 24.01 5.03 3.92
CA ASP A 159 24.89 4.18 3.10
C ASP A 159 25.48 3.00 3.87
N HIS A 160 25.72 3.16 5.18
CA HIS A 160 26.24 2.10 6.05
C HIS A 160 25.21 0.97 6.31
N MET A 161 23.93 1.24 6.09
CA MET A 161 22.82 0.31 6.30
C MET A 161 22.36 -0.39 5.01
N LEU A 162 22.84 0.04 3.83
CA LEU A 162 22.43 -0.49 2.51
C LEU A 162 22.77 -1.99 2.28
N GLY A 163 23.48 -2.63 3.19
CA GLY A 163 23.74 -4.08 3.18
C GLY A 163 23.10 -4.86 4.32
N LEU A 164 22.43 -4.18 5.26
CA LEU A 164 21.89 -4.79 6.48
C LEU A 164 20.41 -5.13 6.31
N ILE A 165 20.12 -6.42 6.21
CA ILE A 165 18.76 -6.94 6.05
C ILE A 165 17.89 -6.53 7.26
N GLY A 166 16.78 -5.87 6.97
CA GLY A 166 15.72 -5.58 7.94
C GLY A 166 16.06 -4.53 9.00
N VAL A 167 17.16 -3.78 8.82
CA VAL A 167 17.44 -2.59 9.63
C VAL A 167 16.60 -1.41 9.12
N CYS A 168 16.58 -1.23 7.80
CA CYS A 168 15.67 -0.28 7.19
C CYS A 168 14.28 -0.87 7.11
N HIS A 169 13.31 -0.13 7.64
CA HIS A 169 11.96 -0.64 7.83
C HIS A 169 10.96 0.49 7.59
N ARG A 170 10.23 0.41 6.47
CA ARG A 170 9.07 1.26 6.21
C ARG A 170 7.83 0.51 6.67
N GLN A 171 7.26 0.98 7.76
CA GLN A 171 6.31 0.25 8.60
C GLN A 171 5.07 -0.23 7.84
N ASP A 172 4.29 0.70 7.27
CA ASP A 172 3.08 0.40 6.51
C ASP A 172 3.40 -0.40 5.24
N GLN A 173 4.45 0.00 4.54
CA GLN A 173 4.91 -0.65 3.31
C GLN A 173 5.28 -2.13 3.52
N SER A 174 6.03 -2.45 4.57
CA SER A 174 6.38 -3.83 4.90
C SER A 174 5.15 -4.69 5.19
N VAL A 175 4.22 -4.19 6.01
CA VAL A 175 2.97 -4.89 6.33
C VAL A 175 2.17 -5.19 5.06
N PHE A 176 1.93 -4.18 4.23
CA PHE A 176 1.15 -4.37 3.01
C PHE A 176 1.77 -5.35 2.05
N ASN A 177 3.09 -5.32 1.88
CA ASN A 177 3.76 -6.22 0.94
C ASN A 177 3.77 -7.68 1.42
N ILE A 178 4.00 -7.92 2.72
CA ILE A 178 3.88 -9.27 3.29
C ILE A 178 2.48 -9.81 3.06
N LEU A 179 1.45 -9.03 3.42
CA LEU A 179 0.06 -9.45 3.30
C LEU A 179 -0.37 -9.63 1.83
N ASN A 180 0.13 -8.79 0.92
CA ASN A 180 -0.17 -8.90 -0.50
C ASN A 180 0.37 -10.22 -1.06
N VAL A 181 1.65 -10.51 -0.85
CA VAL A 181 2.26 -11.76 -1.35
C VAL A 181 1.57 -12.99 -0.75
N ASN A 182 1.26 -12.98 0.55
CA ASN A 182 0.52 -14.07 1.18
C ASN A 182 -0.89 -14.25 0.57
N SER A 183 -1.62 -13.15 0.35
CA SER A 183 -2.96 -13.19 -0.25
C SER A 183 -2.93 -13.68 -1.70
N GLU A 184 -1.96 -13.21 -2.50
CA GLU A 184 -1.79 -13.64 -3.89
C GLU A 184 -1.36 -15.10 -3.99
N TYR A 185 -0.46 -15.55 -3.11
CA TYR A 185 -0.04 -16.94 -3.05
C TYR A 185 -1.20 -17.86 -2.67
N GLN A 186 -2.00 -17.48 -1.65
CA GLN A 186 -3.18 -18.23 -1.25
C GLN A 186 -4.15 -18.36 -2.43
N ARG A 187 -4.46 -17.25 -3.10
CA ARG A 187 -5.37 -17.25 -4.25
C ARG A 187 -4.82 -18.03 -5.43
N TRP A 188 -3.54 -17.90 -5.74
CA TRP A 188 -2.89 -18.70 -6.77
C TRP A 188 -2.95 -20.20 -6.44
N SER A 189 -2.71 -20.58 -5.18
CA SER A 189 -2.77 -21.97 -4.71
C SER A 189 -4.19 -22.55 -4.75
N GLU A 190 -5.19 -21.78 -4.33
CA GLU A 190 -6.62 -22.16 -4.38
C GLU A 190 -7.11 -22.28 -5.84
N ASN A 191 -6.69 -21.35 -6.71
CA ASN A 191 -7.12 -21.30 -8.12
C ASN A 191 -6.38 -22.30 -9.03
N ASN A 192 -5.25 -22.89 -8.61
CA ASN A 192 -4.53 -23.91 -9.38
C ASN A 192 -5.32 -25.21 -9.62
N LYS A 193 -6.57 -25.32 -9.14
CA LYS A 193 -7.48 -26.38 -9.55
C LYS A 193 -8.30 -26.04 -10.80
N ASP A 194 -8.57 -24.76 -11.11
CA ASP A 194 -9.49 -24.41 -12.21
C ASP A 194 -9.19 -23.09 -12.99
N GLU A 195 -8.28 -22.20 -12.56
CA GLU A 195 -8.05 -20.90 -13.23
C GLU A 195 -6.56 -20.57 -13.51
N LYS A 196 -6.15 -20.71 -14.78
CA LYS A 196 -4.86 -20.22 -15.32
C LYS A 196 -4.80 -18.70 -15.54
N SER A 197 -5.81 -17.95 -15.08
CA SER A 197 -6.03 -16.53 -15.43
C SER A 197 -5.56 -15.52 -14.38
N PHE A 198 -5.23 -15.96 -13.16
CA PHE A 198 -4.79 -15.05 -12.11
C PHE A 198 -3.36 -14.54 -12.34
N LEU A 199 -3.20 -13.21 -12.39
CA LEU A 199 -1.93 -12.53 -12.58
C LEU A 199 -1.54 -11.89 -11.24
N PRO A 200 -0.60 -12.47 -10.47
CA PRO A 200 -0.06 -11.82 -9.28
C PRO A 200 0.82 -10.60 -9.67
N HIS A 201 1.18 -9.76 -8.71
CA HIS A 201 1.94 -8.52 -8.97
C HIS A 201 3.26 -8.75 -9.72
N TYR A 202 3.92 -9.89 -9.48
CA TYR A 202 5.17 -10.25 -10.16
C TYR A 202 4.97 -10.76 -11.59
N HIS A 203 3.73 -11.04 -12.00
CA HIS A 203 3.45 -11.54 -13.34
C HIS A 203 3.76 -10.49 -14.41
N LYS A 204 4.34 -10.92 -15.52
CA LYS A 204 4.82 -10.01 -16.57
C LYS A 204 3.70 -9.19 -17.22
N ASP A 205 2.50 -9.76 -17.29
CA ASP A 205 1.31 -9.20 -17.93
C ASP A 205 0.41 -8.44 -16.93
N HIS A 206 0.84 -8.29 -15.67
CA HIS A 206 0.07 -7.54 -14.68
C HIS A 206 -0.12 -6.06 -15.11
N PRO A 207 -1.35 -5.53 -15.10
CA PRO A 207 -1.69 -4.19 -15.62
C PRO A 207 -0.99 -3.03 -14.88
N LYS A 208 -0.52 -3.25 -13.64
CA LYS A 208 0.28 -2.25 -12.88
C LYS A 208 1.44 -1.64 -13.68
N LYS A 209 2.03 -2.39 -14.62
CA LYS A 209 3.14 -1.87 -15.43
C LYS A 209 2.75 -0.66 -16.28
N ARG A 210 1.47 -0.52 -16.63
CA ARG A 210 0.93 0.63 -17.35
C ARG A 210 0.89 1.90 -16.48
N MET A 211 0.93 1.77 -15.16
CA MET A 211 0.93 2.90 -14.22
C MET A 211 2.26 3.64 -14.14
N LYS A 212 3.37 3.03 -14.57
CA LYS A 212 4.73 3.58 -14.38
C LYS A 212 4.90 4.98 -14.97
N HIS A 213 4.23 5.29 -16.08
CA HIS A 213 4.32 6.58 -16.76
C HIS A 213 3.18 7.54 -16.41
N ALA A 214 2.14 7.04 -15.77
CA ALA A 214 0.93 7.80 -15.45
C ALA A 214 0.97 8.45 -14.06
N ILE A 215 1.97 8.09 -13.25
CA ILE A 215 2.19 8.61 -11.90
C ILE A 215 3.56 9.24 -11.82
N GLN A 216 3.63 10.42 -11.20
CA GLN A 216 4.89 11.07 -10.85
C GLN A 216 4.90 11.42 -9.37
N ARG A 217 6.10 11.43 -8.78
CA ARG A 217 6.31 12.04 -7.46
C ARG A 217 6.55 13.53 -7.65
N ARG A 218 5.84 14.35 -6.88
CA ARG A 218 6.13 15.78 -6.79
C ARG A 218 7.55 15.96 -6.25
N THR A 219 8.41 16.57 -7.07
CA THR A 219 9.77 16.96 -6.67
C THR A 219 9.79 18.36 -6.07
N ASP A 220 8.85 19.22 -6.47
CA ASP A 220 8.70 20.59 -5.97
C ASP A 220 7.21 20.92 -5.74
N LEU A 221 6.95 21.86 -4.82
CA LEU A 221 5.63 22.50 -4.71
C LEU A 221 5.49 23.45 -5.90
N ASP A 222 4.62 23.11 -6.84
CA ASP A 222 4.41 23.91 -8.04
C ASP A 222 3.78 25.27 -7.65
N SER A 223 4.62 26.29 -7.49
CA SER A 223 4.23 27.62 -7.06
C SER A 223 3.45 28.40 -8.12
N ARG A 224 3.20 27.78 -9.29
CA ARG A 224 2.62 28.42 -10.48
C ARG A 224 1.26 27.88 -10.87
N ILE A 225 0.70 26.90 -10.15
CA ILE A 225 -0.65 26.39 -10.43
C ILE A 225 -1.67 27.43 -9.95
N ASP A 226 -2.39 28.04 -10.89
CA ASP A 226 -3.62 28.77 -10.56
C ASP A 226 -4.71 27.76 -10.22
N PHE A 227 -4.81 27.41 -8.94
CA PHE A 227 -5.74 26.42 -8.40
C PHE A 227 -7.18 26.66 -8.85
N LYS A 228 -7.61 27.91 -9.00
CA LYS A 228 -8.97 28.26 -9.40
C LYS A 228 -9.28 27.93 -10.87
N SER A 229 -8.27 27.97 -11.73
CA SER A 229 -8.43 27.65 -13.16
C SER A 229 -8.49 26.15 -13.45
N VAL A 230 -7.98 25.32 -12.53
CA VAL A 230 -7.89 23.86 -12.68
C VAL A 230 -9.07 23.14 -12.02
N VAL A 231 -9.65 23.75 -10.99
CA VAL A 231 -10.81 23.23 -10.25
C VAL A 231 -12.08 23.92 -10.77
N ALA A 232 -12.41 23.67 -12.03
CA ALA A 232 -13.73 24.02 -12.55
C ALA A 232 -14.69 22.90 -12.19
N CYS A 233 -15.74 23.19 -11.42
CA CYS A 233 -16.85 22.25 -11.24
C CYS A 233 -17.59 22.12 -12.56
N CYS A 234 -17.76 20.87 -13.03
CA CYS A 234 -18.60 20.52 -14.17
C CYS A 234 -20.08 20.81 -13.89
#